data_AF-A0A9P0CRG3-F1
#
_entry.id   AF-A0A9P0CRG3-F1
#
_cell.length_a   1.000
_cell.length_b   1.000
_cell.length_c   1.000
_cell.angle_alpha   90.00
_cell.angle_beta   90.00
_cell.angle_gamma   90.00
#
_symmetry.space_group_name_H-M   'P 1'
#
loop_
_entity.id
_entity.type
_entity.pdbx_description
1 polymer ?
#
loop_
_entity_poly.entity_id
_entity_poly.type
_entity_poly.pdbx_seq_one_letter_code
_entity_poly.pdbx_strand_id
1 'polypeptide(L)'
;MPGTMILIPLNDLEKSVEMRENLIKIRKLMNYFYKKQEQLSFQEVLDKLKLNESQYINALRSSLKRVQVFLKRSSLEVGINSYNKNILHLFESNIEVQFVLEECDVASYIINYVGKVDACLSKLLRDAASDANKESKNIKDKF
;
A
#
# COMPACT_ATOMS: atom_id res chain seq x y z
N MET A 1 -9.27 -11.97 -1.66
CA MET A 1 -9.11 -12.22 -3.11
C MET A 1 -9.46 -13.67 -3.39
N PRO A 2 -10.19 -13.98 -4.47
CA PRO A 2 -10.56 -15.36 -4.83
C PRO A 2 -9.33 -16.19 -5.24
N GLY A 3 -8.37 -15.54 -5.90
CA GLY A 3 -7.07 -16.08 -6.29
C GLY A 3 -6.03 -14.98 -6.44
N THR A 4 -4.79 -15.38 -6.74
CA THR A 4 -3.74 -14.43 -7.15
C THR A 4 -4.02 -14.00 -8.57
N MET A 5 -4.07 -12.69 -8.83
CA MET A 5 -4.41 -12.16 -10.15
C MET A 5 -3.78 -10.79 -10.39
N ILE A 6 -3.67 -10.43 -11.66
CA ILE A 6 -3.22 -9.12 -12.12
C ILE A 6 -4.45 -8.24 -12.30
N LEU A 7 -4.45 -7.07 -11.67
CA LEU A 7 -5.51 -6.08 -11.83
C LEU A 7 -5.00 -4.88 -12.63
N ILE A 8 -5.77 -4.49 -13.63
CA ILE A 8 -5.51 -3.35 -14.51
C ILE A 8 -6.36 -2.15 -14.03
N PRO A 9 -5.81 -0.93 -13.96
CA PRO A 9 -6.57 0.28 -13.64
C PRO A 9 -7.81 0.44 -14.51
N LEU A 10 -8.84 1.04 -13.94
CA LEU A 10 -9.99 1.52 -14.71
C LEU A 10 -9.66 2.85 -15.38
N ASN A 11 -10.21 3.07 -16.57
CA ASN A 11 -10.22 4.37 -17.22
C ASN A 11 -11.05 5.36 -16.40
N ASP A 12 -10.78 6.65 -16.53
CA ASP A 12 -11.47 7.67 -15.72
C ASP A 12 -12.98 7.72 -15.97
N LEU A 13 -13.43 7.36 -17.17
CA LEU A 13 -14.84 7.26 -17.54
C LEU A 13 -15.55 6.06 -16.87
N GLU A 14 -14.81 5.03 -16.48
CA GLU A 14 -15.35 3.83 -15.82
C GLU A 14 -15.43 4.01 -14.30
N LYS A 15 -14.75 5.02 -13.73
CA LYS A 15 -14.71 5.24 -12.29
C LYS A 15 -15.99 5.89 -11.80
N SER A 16 -16.73 5.19 -10.94
CA SER A 16 -17.93 5.72 -10.29
C SER A 16 -17.68 6.14 -8.84
N VAL A 17 -18.58 6.98 -8.30
CA VAL A 17 -18.59 7.33 -6.87
C VAL A 17 -18.80 6.07 -6.01
N GLU A 18 -19.68 5.18 -6.43
CA GLU A 18 -19.97 3.91 -5.75
C GLU A 18 -18.72 3.04 -5.57
N MET A 19 -17.86 2.95 -6.60
CA MET A 19 -16.60 2.18 -6.50
C MET A 19 -15.66 2.76 -5.42
N ARG A 20 -15.62 4.09 -5.28
CA ARG A 20 -14.82 4.75 -4.23
C ARG A 20 -15.38 4.47 -2.85
N GLU A 21 -16.70 4.50 -2.70
CA GLU A 21 -17.36 4.15 -1.43
C GLU A 21 -17.13 2.69 -1.04
N ASN A 22 -17.24 1.78 -2.01
CA ASN A 22 -16.98 0.36 -1.82
C ASN A 22 -15.51 0.12 -1.44
N LEU A 23 -14.57 0.83 -2.07
CA LEU A 23 -13.16 0.79 -1.68
C LEU A 23 -12.94 1.23 -0.22
N ILE A 24 -13.63 2.28 0.24
CA ILE A 24 -13.57 2.73 1.64
C ILE A 24 -14.09 1.64 2.57
N LYS A 25 -15.22 0.99 2.24
CA LYS A 25 -15.76 -0.15 3.01
C LYS A 25 -14.75 -1.30 3.09
N ILE A 26 -14.14 -1.68 1.96
CA ILE A 26 -13.11 -2.72 1.89
C ILE A 26 -11.94 -2.36 2.82
N ARG A 27 -11.40 -1.14 2.72
CA ARG A 27 -10.27 -0.69 3.58
C ARG A 27 -10.61 -0.73 5.07
N LYS A 28 -11.83 -0.30 5.45
CA LYS A 28 -12.30 -0.38 6.83
C LYS A 28 -12.35 -1.82 7.32
N LEU A 29 -12.85 -2.75 6.51
CA LEU A 29 -12.93 -4.16 6.85
C LEU A 29 -11.54 -4.81 6.95
N MET A 30 -10.62 -4.50 6.04
CA MET A 30 -9.23 -4.98 6.13
C MET A 30 -8.54 -4.50 7.41
N ASN A 31 -8.73 -3.23 7.79
CA ASN A 31 -8.22 -2.70 9.06
C ASN A 31 -8.83 -3.38 10.28
N TYR A 32 -10.10 -3.80 10.20
CA TYR A 32 -10.73 -4.59 11.25
C TYR A 32 -10.07 -5.96 11.37
N PHE A 33 -9.83 -6.67 10.27
CA PHE A 33 -9.13 -7.97 10.29
C PHE A 33 -7.71 -7.86 10.83
N TYR A 34 -6.98 -6.80 10.47
CA TYR A 34 -5.65 -6.53 11.03
C TYR A 34 -5.66 -6.45 12.56
N LYS A 35 -6.72 -5.87 13.16
CA LYS A 35 -6.83 -5.69 14.61
C LYS A 35 -7.41 -6.88 15.36
N LYS A 36 -8.38 -7.59 14.76
CA LYS A 36 -9.19 -8.61 15.43
C LYS A 36 -8.84 -10.04 15.03
N GLN A 37 -8.05 -10.23 13.97
CA GLN A 37 -7.59 -11.53 13.49
C GLN A 37 -8.73 -12.56 13.38
N GLU A 38 -9.84 -12.14 12.75
CA GLU A 38 -10.96 -13.02 12.43
C GLU A 38 -10.67 -13.76 11.12
N GLN A 39 -10.81 -15.09 11.11
CA GLN A 39 -10.67 -15.90 9.90
C GLN A 39 -12.01 -15.96 9.16
N LEU A 40 -12.00 -15.56 7.89
CA LEU A 40 -13.15 -15.63 6.99
C LEU A 40 -12.72 -16.10 5.60
N SER A 41 -13.61 -16.85 4.95
CA SER A 41 -13.53 -17.14 3.53
C SER A 41 -13.79 -15.88 2.69
N PHE A 42 -13.41 -15.94 1.41
CA PHE A 42 -13.66 -14.82 0.50
C PHE A 42 -15.15 -14.54 0.32
N GLN A 43 -16.00 -15.58 0.30
CA GLN A 43 -17.44 -15.41 0.17
C GLN A 43 -18.03 -14.67 1.38
N GLU A 44 -17.65 -15.04 2.60
CA GLU A 44 -18.11 -14.36 3.81
C GLU A 44 -17.65 -12.89 3.86
N VAL A 45 -16.47 -12.58 3.31
CA VAL A 45 -16.01 -11.19 3.15
C VAL A 45 -16.92 -10.42 2.20
N LEU A 46 -17.30 -11.01 1.07
CA LEU A 46 -18.25 -10.41 0.12
C LEU A 46 -19.62 -10.19 0.77
N ASP A 47 -20.11 -11.16 1.53
CA ASP A 47 -21.40 -11.09 2.24
C ASP A 47 -21.39 -9.98 3.30
N LYS A 48 -20.31 -9.86 4.10
CA LYS A 48 -20.13 -8.76 5.07
C LYS A 48 -20.11 -7.39 4.40
N LEU A 49 -19.53 -7.30 3.19
CA LEU A 49 -19.47 -6.06 2.41
C LEU A 49 -20.76 -5.77 1.62
N LYS A 50 -21.64 -6.76 1.47
CA LYS A 50 -22.81 -6.74 0.57
C LYS A 50 -22.40 -6.42 -0.87
N LEU A 51 -21.33 -7.05 -1.36
CA LEU A 51 -20.81 -6.88 -2.71
C LEU A 51 -20.75 -8.23 -3.42
N ASN A 52 -20.93 -8.23 -4.74
CA ASN A 52 -20.48 -9.35 -5.55
C ASN A 52 -18.98 -9.24 -5.88
N GLU A 53 -18.41 -10.33 -6.42
CA GLU A 53 -16.98 -10.38 -6.76
C GLU A 53 -16.57 -9.28 -7.74
N SER A 54 -17.36 -9.01 -8.79
CA SER A 54 -17.06 -7.99 -9.79
C SER A 54 -17.02 -6.59 -9.18
N GLN A 55 -17.98 -6.25 -8.31
CA GLN A 55 -18.01 -4.99 -7.57
C GLN A 55 -16.80 -4.83 -6.66
N TYR A 56 -16.40 -5.90 -5.95
CA TYR A 56 -15.21 -5.91 -5.11
C TYR A 56 -13.94 -5.66 -5.93
N ILE A 57 -13.77 -6.37 -7.05
CA ILE A 57 -12.62 -6.23 -7.94
C ILE A 57 -12.59 -4.84 -8.58
N ASN A 58 -13.71 -4.33 -9.08
CA ASN A 58 -13.78 -3.00 -9.69
C ASN A 58 -13.53 -1.88 -8.66
N ALA A 59 -13.97 -2.05 -7.42
CA ALA A 59 -13.62 -1.12 -6.34
C ALA A 59 -12.08 -1.07 -6.13
N LEU A 60 -11.40 -2.22 -6.13
CA LEU A 60 -9.94 -2.26 -6.07
C LEU A 60 -9.29 -1.60 -7.29
N ARG A 61 -9.71 -1.97 -8.51
CA ARG A 61 -9.19 -1.42 -9.78
C ARG A 61 -9.38 0.09 -9.89
N SER A 62 -10.46 0.65 -9.33
CA SER A 62 -10.71 2.09 -9.33
C SER A 62 -9.63 2.90 -8.61
N SER A 63 -8.90 2.28 -7.68
CA SER A 63 -7.83 2.90 -6.90
C SER A 63 -6.44 2.82 -7.54
N LEU A 64 -6.31 2.00 -8.59
CA LEU A 64 -5.03 1.73 -9.22
C LEU A 64 -4.64 2.84 -10.18
N LYS A 65 -3.34 3.17 -10.20
CA LYS A 65 -2.73 4.05 -11.19
C LYS A 65 -1.93 3.29 -12.25
N ARG A 66 -1.52 2.06 -11.93
CA ARG A 66 -0.77 1.15 -12.79
C ARG A 66 -1.24 -0.28 -12.57
N VAL A 67 -0.88 -1.17 -13.49
CA VAL A 67 -1.15 -2.60 -13.35
C VAL A 67 -0.46 -3.13 -12.09
N GLN A 68 -1.15 -3.96 -11.31
CA GLN A 68 -0.61 -4.50 -10.06
C GLN A 68 -1.02 -5.95 -9.83
N VAL A 69 -0.14 -6.74 -9.23
CA VAL A 69 -0.43 -8.11 -8.78
C VAL A 69 -1.08 -8.07 -7.40
N PHE A 70 -2.25 -8.71 -7.29
CA PHE A 70 -2.94 -8.94 -6.02
C PHE A 70 -2.83 -10.41 -5.65
N LEU A 71 -2.27 -10.69 -4.48
CA LEU A 71 -2.11 -12.06 -3.99
C LEU A 71 -3.41 -12.61 -3.40
N LYS A 72 -3.62 -13.92 -3.56
CA LYS A 72 -4.56 -14.65 -2.71
C LYS A 72 -4.08 -14.57 -1.26
N ARG A 73 -4.92 -14.02 -0.39
CA ARG A 73 -4.67 -13.88 1.04
C ARG A 73 -5.91 -14.21 1.84
N SER A 74 -5.71 -14.83 2.99
CA SER A 74 -6.68 -14.97 4.08
C SER A 74 -6.88 -13.64 4.79
N SER A 75 -8.02 -13.47 5.47
CA SER A 75 -8.27 -12.31 6.34
C SER A 75 -7.23 -12.20 7.48
N LEU A 76 -6.60 -13.30 7.87
CA LEU A 76 -5.51 -13.31 8.87
C LEU A 76 -4.18 -12.72 8.32
N GLU A 77 -4.02 -12.66 7.00
CA GLU A 77 -2.76 -12.30 6.34
C GLU A 77 -2.73 -10.84 5.87
N VAL A 78 -3.71 -10.02 6.28
CA VAL A 78 -3.82 -8.61 5.86
C VAL A 78 -2.58 -7.80 6.26
N GLY A 79 -1.99 -8.11 7.42
CA GLY A 79 -0.80 -7.45 7.94
C GLY A 79 0.52 -8.07 7.51
N ILE A 80 0.50 -9.11 6.67
CA ILE A 80 1.69 -9.84 6.28
C ILE A 80 2.18 -9.32 4.92
N ASN A 81 3.42 -8.85 4.88
CA ASN A 81 4.09 -8.48 3.64
C ASN A 81 4.23 -9.68 2.71
N SER A 82 4.32 -9.44 1.41
CA SER A 82 4.68 -10.49 0.48
C SER A 82 6.11 -10.95 0.75
N TYR A 83 6.32 -12.26 0.94
CA TYR A 83 7.62 -12.84 1.24
C TYR A 83 7.87 -14.12 0.45
N ASN A 84 9.14 -14.49 0.30
CA ASN A 84 9.54 -15.80 -0.20
C ASN A 84 10.02 -16.64 1.00
N LYS A 85 9.44 -17.84 1.17
CA LYS A 85 9.76 -18.73 2.31
C LYS A 85 11.24 -19.10 2.39
N ASN A 86 11.87 -19.39 1.25
CA ASN A 86 13.28 -19.78 1.20
C ASN A 86 14.19 -18.60 1.55
N ILE A 87 13.91 -17.42 0.98
CA ILE A 87 14.69 -16.20 1.30
C ILE A 87 14.51 -15.83 2.77
N LEU A 88 13.28 -15.91 3.30
CA LEU A 88 13.02 -15.63 4.70
C LEU A 88 13.77 -16.58 5.63
N HIS A 89 13.82 -17.88 5.32
CA HIS A 89 14.57 -18.85 6.11
C HIS A 89 16.08 -18.66 6.01
N LEU A 90 16.59 -18.19 4.87
CA LEU A 90 18.01 -17.97 4.65
C LEU A 90 18.52 -16.68 5.32
N PHE A 91 17.74 -15.60 5.26
CA PHE A 91 18.16 -14.27 5.74
C PHE A 91 17.62 -13.90 7.12
N GLU A 92 16.55 -14.56 7.58
CA GLU A 92 15.92 -14.34 8.89
C GLU A 92 15.62 -12.86 9.21
N SER A 93 15.30 -12.08 8.18
CA SER A 93 15.05 -10.64 8.28
C SER A 93 13.67 -10.27 7.72
N ASN A 94 13.19 -9.07 8.05
CA ASN A 94 11.96 -8.55 7.47
C ASN A 94 12.12 -8.41 5.94
N ILE A 95 11.18 -8.98 5.19
CA ILE A 95 11.22 -9.03 3.74
C ILE A 95 9.94 -8.43 3.16
N GLU A 96 10.11 -7.66 2.10
CA GLU A 96 9.02 -7.13 1.29
C GLU A 96 9.32 -7.38 -0.19
N VAL A 97 8.86 -8.52 -0.72
CA VAL A 97 9.01 -8.89 -2.13
C VAL A 97 7.82 -8.36 -2.93
N GLN A 98 8.09 -7.60 -3.98
CA GLN A 98 7.05 -7.11 -4.88
C GLN A 98 7.27 -7.62 -6.29
N PHE A 99 6.18 -7.94 -6.99
CA PHE A 99 6.24 -8.27 -8.41
C PHE A 99 6.46 -6.99 -9.22
N VAL A 100 7.39 -7.05 -10.15
CA VAL A 100 7.62 -5.97 -11.12
C VAL A 100 7.03 -6.40 -12.45
N LEU A 101 6.15 -5.57 -13.00
CA LEU A 101 5.43 -5.85 -14.24
C LEU A 101 6.01 -5.09 -15.45
N GLU A 102 6.81 -4.05 -15.21
CA GLU A 102 7.42 -3.19 -16.23
C GLU A 102 8.90 -2.97 -15.90
N GLU A 103 9.80 -3.02 -16.89
CA GLU A 103 11.24 -2.92 -16.63
C GLU A 103 11.64 -1.55 -16.07
N CYS A 104 10.94 -0.49 -16.51
CA CYS A 104 11.12 0.88 -16.03
C CYS A 104 10.79 1.04 -14.53
N ASP A 105 9.93 0.19 -13.98
CA ASP A 105 9.61 0.22 -12.54
C ASP A 105 10.81 -0.23 -11.71
N VAL A 106 11.63 -1.18 -12.22
CA VAL A 106 12.88 -1.59 -11.56
C VAL A 106 13.86 -0.43 -11.50
N ALA A 107 14.09 0.23 -12.63
CA ALA A 107 15.00 1.37 -12.71
C ALA A 107 14.55 2.50 -11.77
N SER A 108 13.26 2.85 -11.80
CA SER A 108 12.67 3.86 -10.92
C SER A 108 12.82 3.49 -9.45
N TYR A 109 12.62 2.23 -9.09
CA TYR A 109 12.81 1.75 -7.71
C TYR A 109 14.26 1.91 -7.24
N ILE A 110 15.23 1.47 -8.05
CA ILE A 110 16.67 1.58 -7.73
C ILE A 110 17.07 3.04 -7.58
N ILE A 111 16.67 3.91 -8.52
CA ILE A 111 16.98 5.35 -8.48
C ILE A 111 16.42 5.98 -7.19
N ASN A 112 15.15 5.71 -6.87
CA ASN A 112 14.52 6.23 -5.66
C ASN A 112 15.20 5.71 -4.39
N TYR A 113 15.66 4.46 -4.39
CA TYR A 113 16.35 3.87 -3.26
C TYR A 113 17.73 4.51 -3.03
N VAL A 114 18.54 4.64 -4.08
CA VAL A 114 19.86 5.28 -4.01
C VAL A 114 19.74 6.77 -3.63
N GLY A 115 18.80 7.49 -4.26
CA GLY A 115 18.57 8.92 -4.00
C GLY A 115 17.86 9.23 -2.67
N LYS A 116 17.50 8.21 -1.87
CA LYS A 116 16.76 8.39 -0.61
C LYS A 116 17.53 9.25 0.40
N VAL A 117 18.85 9.09 0.47
CA VAL A 117 19.71 9.85 1.38
C VAL A 117 19.73 11.33 0.98
N ASP A 118 19.90 11.60 -0.32
CA ASP A 118 19.94 12.97 -0.85
C ASP A 118 18.60 13.69 -0.66
N ALA A 119 17.48 12.97 -0.85
CA ALA A 119 16.14 13.49 -0.59
C ALA A 119 15.92 13.84 0.88
N CYS A 120 16.42 12.99 1.80
CA CYS A 120 16.37 13.23 3.24
C CYS A 120 17.19 14.47 3.62
N LEU A 121 18.43 14.56 3.15
CA LEU A 121 19.32 15.69 3.42
C LEU A 121 18.74 17.01 2.86
N SER A 122 18.22 16.97 1.63
CA SER A 122 17.57 18.13 1.01
C SER A 122 16.36 18.61 1.79
N LYS A 123 15.58 17.68 2.37
CA LYS A 123 14.45 18.02 3.24
C LYS A 123 14.94 18.66 4.54
N LEU A 124 15.94 18.06 5.19
CA LEU A 124 16.53 18.58 6.43
C LEU A 124 17.06 20.01 6.25
N LEU A 125 17.76 20.28 5.15
CA LEU A 125 18.29 21.61 4.84
C LEU A 125 17.17 22.64 4.61
N ARG A 126 16.09 22.26 3.92
CA ARG A 126 14.92 23.13 3.74
C ARG A 126 14.22 23.43 5.07
N ASP A 127 14.08 22.43 5.92
CA ASP A 127 13.47 22.58 7.24
C ASP A 127 14.34 23.52 8.11
N ALA A 128 15.66 23.31 8.15
CA ALA A 128 16.60 24.18 8.87
C ALA A 128 16.59 25.63 8.34
N ALA A 129 16.53 25.84 7.03
CA ALA A 129 16.43 27.17 6.44
C ALA A 129 15.09 27.84 6.77
N SER A 130 13.98 27.09 6.74
CA SER A 130 12.66 27.58 7.17
C SER A 130 12.68 27.98 8.64
N ASP A 131 13.31 27.19 9.51
CA ASP A 131 13.41 27.47 10.94
C ASP A 131 14.30 28.69 11.23
N ALA A 132 15.41 28.84 10.51
CA ALA A 132 16.26 30.03 10.60
C ALA A 132 15.53 31.32 10.16
N ASN A 133 14.63 31.22 9.18
CA ASN A 133 13.83 32.34 8.68
C ASN A 133 12.61 32.66 9.56
N LYS A 134 12.10 31.71 10.35
CA LYS A 134 10.99 31.90 11.29
C LYS A 134 11.53 32.28 12.67
N GLU A 135 11.88 33.56 12.83
CA GLU A 135 12.24 34.26 14.09
C GLU A 135 13.21 33.54 15.05
N SER A 136 14.34 34.20 15.29
CA SER A 136 15.41 33.86 16.22
C SER A 136 14.95 33.57 17.66
N LYS A 137 14.47 32.36 17.95
CA LYS A 137 14.45 31.84 19.32
C LYS A 137 15.71 31.03 19.53
N ASN A 138 16.54 31.52 20.43
CA ASN A 138 17.79 30.87 20.80
C ASN A 138 17.44 29.48 21.35
N ILE A 139 18.20 28.44 20.99
CA ILE A 139 17.96 27.07 21.47
C ILE A 139 17.94 26.99 23.01
N LYS A 140 18.61 27.94 23.67
CA LYS A 140 18.61 28.11 25.13
C LYS A 140 17.27 28.53 25.73
N ASP A 141 16.35 29.10 24.97
CA ASP A 141 15.04 29.56 25.48
C ASP A 141 13.97 28.45 25.47
N LYS A 142 14.35 27.23 25.04
CA LYS A 142 13.44 26.08 24.88
C LYS A 142 13.63 25.00 25.94
N PHE A 143 14.58 25.18 26.87
CA PHE A 143 14.89 24.26 27.97
C PHE A 143 14.87 24.99 29.32
#